data_AF-A0A966LZU1-F1
#
_entry.id   AF-A0A966LZU1-F1
#
_cell.length_a   1.000
_cell.length_b   1.000
_cell.length_c   1.000
_cell.angle_alpha   90.00
_cell.angle_beta   90.00
_cell.angle_gamma   90.00
#
_symmetry.space_group_name_H-M   'P 1'
#
loop_
_entity.id
_entity.type
_entity.pdbx_description
1 polymer ?
#
loop_
_entity_poly.entity_id
_entity_poly.type
_entity_poly.pdbx_seq_one_letter_code
_entity_poly.pdbx_strand_id
1 'polypeptide(L)'
;MPNSQKICIIGSGLTASTIAYLLSKFRLQIDIVEQDLNKKKIKPTKLALSKHSLDQLCFYGLKDIKKKSNIVKNIYLHDSYSSISLKKDLEFSAPNTKEALAYIIDGRILFSDISKKLQSLKNINIIKKEISSINDNKFFKEIIFKDLK
;
A
#
# COMPACT_ATOMS: atom_id res chain seq x y z
N MET A 1 -15.14 -2.35 -25.77
CA MET A 1 -15.46 -3.05 -24.50
C MET A 1 -16.77 -2.47 -23.98
N PRO A 2 -17.82 -3.28 -23.75
CA PRO A 2 -19.10 -2.74 -23.28
C PRO A 2 -18.94 -2.18 -21.85
N ASN A 3 -19.34 -0.92 -21.66
CA ASN A 3 -19.57 -0.18 -20.39
C ASN A 3 -18.82 -0.66 -19.13
N SER A 4 -17.49 -0.71 -19.15
CA SER A 4 -16.73 -0.81 -17.90
C SER A 4 -16.73 0.57 -17.22
N GLN A 5 -17.26 0.65 -16.01
CA GLN A 5 -17.11 1.86 -15.18
C GLN A 5 -15.63 2.20 -15.04
N LYS A 6 -15.32 3.50 -15.13
CA LYS A 6 -13.96 4.01 -15.06
C LYS A 6 -13.73 4.68 -13.70
N ILE A 7 -12.67 4.29 -13.01
CA ILE A 7 -12.27 4.83 -11.72
C ILE A 7 -10.94 5.56 -11.88
N CYS A 8 -10.84 6.74 -11.27
CA CYS A 8 -9.59 7.47 -11.14
C CYS A 8 -9.08 7.37 -9.70
N ILE A 9 -7.81 7.01 -9.52
CA ILE A 9 -7.12 6.97 -8.23
C ILE A 9 -6.04 8.05 -8.26
N ILE A 10 -6.08 8.97 -7.30
CA ILE A 10 -5.09 10.05 -7.18
C ILE A 10 -3.97 9.59 -6.24
N GLY A 11 -2.75 9.61 -6.74
CA GLY A 11 -1.54 9.15 -6.05
C GLY A 11 -1.09 7.76 -6.51
N SER A 12 0.23 7.53 -6.48
CA SER A 12 0.87 6.27 -6.89
C SER A 12 1.55 5.54 -5.72
N GLY A 13 1.25 5.91 -4.48
CA GLY A 13 1.83 5.28 -3.28
C GLY A 13 1.27 3.88 -3.01
N LEU A 14 1.84 3.19 -2.01
CA LEU A 14 1.51 1.79 -1.69
C LEU A 14 -0.01 1.53 -1.54
N THR A 15 -0.72 2.41 -0.83
CA THR A 15 -2.18 2.29 -0.65
C THR A 15 -2.93 2.38 -1.97
N ALA A 16 -2.61 3.39 -2.79
CA ALA A 16 -3.24 3.60 -4.08
C ALA A 16 -2.96 2.43 -5.04
N SER A 17 -1.71 1.96 -5.09
CA SER A 17 -1.30 0.80 -5.88
C SER A 17 -2.02 -0.47 -5.42
N THR A 18 -2.18 -0.66 -4.11
CA THR A 18 -2.92 -1.80 -3.56
C THR A 18 -4.38 -1.74 -4.00
N ILE A 19 -5.06 -0.61 -3.76
CA ILE A 19 -6.47 -0.41 -4.14
C ILE A 19 -6.67 -0.62 -5.65
N ALA A 20 -5.79 -0.05 -6.49
CA ALA A 20 -5.85 -0.24 -7.94
C ALA A 20 -5.78 -1.72 -8.31
N TYR A 21 -4.87 -2.46 -7.69
CA TYR A 21 -4.71 -3.89 -7.94
C TYR A 21 -5.92 -4.72 -7.46
N LEU A 22 -6.59 -4.32 -6.37
CA LEU A 22 -7.84 -4.95 -5.91
C LEU A 22 -8.98 -4.70 -6.89
N LEU A 23 -9.16 -3.43 -7.28
CA LEU A 23 -10.23 -3.02 -8.18
C LEU A 23 -10.04 -3.60 -9.59
N SER A 24 -8.81 -3.89 -9.99
CA SER A 24 -8.51 -4.44 -11.32
C SER A 24 -9.08 -5.85 -11.53
N LYS A 25 -9.46 -6.55 -10.47
CA LYS A 25 -10.10 -7.87 -10.52
C LYS A 25 -11.56 -7.80 -10.96
N PHE A 26 -12.15 -6.61 -10.91
CA PHE A 26 -13.52 -6.35 -11.38
C PHE A 26 -13.50 -5.83 -12.82
N ARG A 27 -14.68 -5.76 -13.46
CA ARG A 27 -14.83 -5.24 -14.83
C ARG A 27 -14.77 -3.69 -14.86
N LEU A 28 -13.64 -3.15 -14.41
CA LEU A 28 -13.39 -1.71 -14.27
C LEU A 28 -12.18 -1.29 -15.11
N GLN A 29 -12.21 -0.06 -15.63
CA GLN A 29 -11.02 0.64 -16.11
C GLN A 29 -10.48 1.53 -15.00
N ILE A 30 -9.18 1.55 -14.80
CA ILE A 30 -8.54 2.26 -13.69
C ILE A 30 -7.46 3.19 -14.23
N ASP A 31 -7.62 4.49 -14.01
CA ASP A 31 -6.55 5.47 -14.20
C ASP A 31 -5.90 5.76 -12.85
N ILE A 32 -4.59 5.58 -12.75
CA ILE A 32 -3.79 6.01 -11.60
C ILE A 32 -3.10 7.31 -11.99
N VAL A 33 -3.41 8.40 -11.28
CA VAL A 33 -2.76 9.69 -11.48
C VAL A 33 -1.55 9.78 -10.57
N GLU A 34 -0.37 9.74 -11.18
CA GLU A 34 0.92 9.96 -10.55
C GLU A 34 1.34 11.42 -10.76
N GLN A 35 1.45 12.17 -9.67
CA GLN A 35 2.01 13.52 -9.73
C GLN A 35 3.53 13.41 -9.74
N ASP A 36 4.16 13.90 -10.81
CA ASP A 36 5.61 13.83 -11.01
C ASP A 36 6.32 14.88 -10.14
N LEU A 37 6.30 14.64 -8.84
CA LEU A 37 7.06 15.41 -7.87
C LEU A 37 8.46 14.81 -7.84
N ASN A 38 9.36 15.39 -8.62
CA ASN A 38 10.79 15.24 -8.41
C ASN A 38 11.08 15.26 -6.89
N LYS A 39 11.45 14.10 -6.34
CA LYS A 39 11.73 13.79 -4.91
C LYS A 39 10.50 13.40 -4.06
N LYS A 40 10.39 12.09 -3.83
CA LYS A 40 10.89 11.41 -2.61
C LYS A 40 10.88 9.91 -2.87
N LYS A 41 12.07 9.32 -3.13
CA LYS A 41 12.25 7.87 -2.99
C LYS A 41 11.68 7.49 -1.62
N ILE A 42 10.75 6.54 -1.58
CA ILE A 42 10.24 5.96 -0.34
C ILE A 42 11.48 5.65 0.50
N LYS A 43 11.70 6.41 1.59
CA LYS A 43 12.73 6.05 2.57
C LYS A 43 12.43 4.61 2.98
N PRO A 44 13.42 3.73 3.07
CA PRO A 44 13.18 2.33 3.43
C PRO A 44 12.47 2.29 4.76
N THR A 45 11.15 2.14 4.71
CA THR A 45 10.30 2.09 5.89
C THR A 45 9.91 0.64 5.99
N LYS A 46 10.44 -0.03 7.01
CA LYS A 46 9.92 -1.34 7.40
C LYS A 46 8.46 -1.12 7.81
N LEU A 47 7.54 -1.89 7.24
CA LEU A 47 6.12 -1.82 7.53
C LEU A 47 5.74 -2.99 8.43
N ALA A 48 4.98 -2.71 9.48
CA ALA A 48 4.34 -3.73 10.28
C ALA A 48 2.97 -4.07 9.68
N LEU A 49 2.76 -5.33 9.33
CA LEU A 49 1.52 -5.88 8.84
C LEU A 49 0.88 -6.76 9.90
N SER A 50 -0.43 -6.59 10.10
CA SER A 50 -1.22 -7.57 10.82
C SER A 50 -1.32 -8.87 10.01
N LYS A 51 -1.69 -9.98 10.67
CA LYS A 51 -2.02 -11.23 9.99
C LYS A 51 -3.10 -11.02 8.91
N HIS A 52 -4.15 -10.25 9.24
CA HIS A 52 -5.23 -9.98 8.30
C HIS A 52 -4.75 -9.26 7.03
N SER A 53 -3.92 -8.22 7.19
CA SER A 53 -3.36 -7.48 6.05
C SER A 53 -2.45 -8.38 5.20
N LEU A 54 -1.64 -9.23 5.82
CA LEU A 54 -0.80 -10.20 5.11
C LEU A 54 -1.64 -11.21 4.31
N ASP A 55 -2.67 -11.77 4.94
CA ASP A 55 -3.56 -12.76 4.33
C ASP A 55 -4.32 -12.15 3.14
N GLN A 56 -4.79 -10.91 3.26
CA GLN A 56 -5.36 -10.17 2.13
C GLN A 56 -4.35 -10.03 0.98
N LEU A 57 -3.14 -9.53 1.24
CA LEU A 57 -2.11 -9.39 0.20
C LEU A 57 -1.79 -10.73 -0.47
N CYS A 58 -1.74 -11.82 0.29
CA CYS A 58 -1.56 -13.17 -0.23
C CYS A 58 -2.73 -13.62 -1.12
N PHE A 59 -3.97 -13.44 -0.63
CA PHE A 59 -5.21 -13.77 -1.35
C PHE A 59 -5.28 -13.07 -2.70
N TYR A 60 -4.82 -11.81 -2.76
CA TYR A 60 -4.81 -11.04 -4.00
C TYR A 60 -3.67 -11.43 -4.97
N GLY A 61 -2.78 -12.35 -4.59
CA GLY A 61 -1.79 -12.93 -5.50
C GLY A 61 -0.35 -12.51 -5.24
N LEU A 62 -0.05 -11.91 -4.08
CA LEU A 62 1.31 -11.66 -3.59
C LEU A 62 1.76 -12.80 -2.67
N LYS A 63 1.67 -14.05 -3.11
CA LYS A 63 1.87 -15.25 -2.27
C LYS A 63 3.24 -15.29 -1.57
N ASP A 64 4.27 -14.72 -2.18
CA ASP A 64 5.64 -14.74 -1.63
C ASP A 64 5.87 -13.69 -0.53
N ILE A 65 4.90 -12.80 -0.28
CA ILE A 65 5.04 -11.73 0.72
C ILE A 65 5.28 -12.28 2.12
N LYS A 66 4.68 -13.44 2.45
CA LYS A 66 4.87 -14.12 3.72
C LYS A 66 6.31 -14.59 3.93
N LYS A 67 6.98 -15.06 2.86
CA LYS A 67 8.39 -15.47 2.90
C LYS A 67 9.34 -14.27 2.99
N LYS A 68 8.93 -13.13 2.44
CA LYS A 68 9.67 -11.85 2.46
C LYS A 68 9.48 -11.06 3.76
N SER A 69 8.69 -11.58 4.70
CA SER A 69 8.36 -10.91 5.96
C SER A 69 9.05 -11.55 7.15
N ASN A 70 9.54 -10.73 8.06
CA ASN A 70 10.03 -11.17 9.36
C ASN A 70 8.85 -11.34 10.32
N ILE A 71 8.77 -12.50 10.97
CA ILE A 71 7.70 -12.82 11.91
C ILE A 71 8.02 -12.17 13.27
N VAL A 72 7.08 -11.40 13.79
CA VAL A 72 7.15 -10.85 15.15
C VAL A 72 6.37 -11.77 16.08
N LYS A 73 7.08 -12.36 17.06
CA LYS A 73 6.47 -13.22 18.08
C LYS A 73 6.25 -12.51 19.41
N ASN A 74 7.06 -11.48 19.69
CA ASN A 74 7.01 -10.71 20.91
C ASN A 74 6.93 -9.21 20.59
N ILE A 75 6.14 -8.46 21.36
CA ILE A 75 6.07 -7.01 21.35
C ILE A 75 6.36 -6.53 22.76
N TYR A 76 7.27 -5.56 22.89
CA TYR A 76 7.65 -4.96 24.16
C TYR A 76 7.13 -3.53 24.22
N LEU A 77 6.51 -3.19 25.34
CA LEU A 77 6.15 -1.82 25.67
C LEU A 77 7.12 -1.30 26.73
N HIS A 78 7.67 -0.12 26.48
CA HIS A 78 8.58 0.57 27.39
C HIS A 78 7.93 1.88 27.81
N ASP A 79 7.85 2.12 29.12
CA ASP A 79 7.45 3.40 29.69
C ASP A 79 8.69 4.25 29.98
N SER A 80 8.67 5.49 29.49
CA SER A 80 9.78 6.43 29.59
C SER A 80 10.07 6.94 31.01
N TYR A 81 9.18 6.68 31.98
CA TYR A 81 9.34 7.17 33.34
C TYR A 81 10.39 6.42 34.17
N SER A 82 10.81 5.22 33.78
CA SER A 82 11.95 4.54 34.42
C SER A 82 13.26 4.92 33.73
N SER A 83 13.99 5.86 34.33
CA SER A 83 15.33 6.29 33.90
C SER A 83 16.42 5.21 33.99
N ILE A 84 16.08 3.96 34.31
CA ILE A 84 17.03 2.88 34.54
C ILE A 84 16.52 1.55 33.95
N SER A 85 17.24 1.11 32.93
CA SER A 85 17.22 -0.21 32.28
C SER A 85 16.06 -0.49 31.32
N LEU A 86 16.41 -1.17 30.23
CA LEU A 86 15.55 -1.85 29.26
C LEU A 86 14.71 -2.97 29.93
N LYS A 87 14.08 -2.70 31.07
CA LYS A 87 13.06 -3.58 31.61
C LYS A 87 11.89 -3.53 30.64
N LYS A 88 11.44 -4.72 30.25
CA LYS A 88 10.23 -4.90 29.47
C LYS A 88 9.08 -4.63 30.42
N ASP A 89 8.54 -3.41 30.42
CA ASP A 89 7.45 -3.05 31.35
C ASP A 89 6.21 -3.90 31.05
N LEU A 90 5.99 -4.19 29.76
CA LEU A 90 5.00 -5.16 29.32
C LEU A 90 5.51 -5.97 28.12
N GLU A 91 5.33 -7.29 28.16
CA GLU A 91 5.62 -8.19 27.05
C GLU A 91 4.32 -8.85 26.57
N PHE A 92 4.05 -8.70 25.27
CA PHE A 92 3.02 -9.47 24.58
C PHE A 92 3.72 -10.54 23.75
N SER A 93 3.35 -11.80 23.94
CA SER A 93 3.88 -12.93 23.17
C SER A 93 2.77 -13.66 22.45
N ALA A 94 3.08 -14.22 21.27
CA ALA A 94 2.16 -15.09 20.58
C ALA A 94 1.82 -16.33 21.47
N PRO A 95 0.55 -16.75 21.56
CA PRO A 95 0.13 -17.86 22.44
C PRO A 95 0.81 -19.19 22.15
N ASN A 96 1.27 -19.40 20.91
CA ASN A 96 1.95 -20.62 20.48
C ASN A 96 3.04 -20.32 19.44
N THR A 97 3.90 -21.31 19.17
CA THR A 97 5.06 -21.18 18.28
C THR A 97 4.71 -20.97 16.81
N LYS A 98 3.45 -21.25 16.42
CA LYS A 98 2.95 -21.15 15.04
C LYS A 98 2.28 -19.80 14.75
N GLU A 99 1.94 -19.04 15.78
CA GLU A 99 1.28 -17.75 15.66
C GLU A 99 2.28 -16.59 15.62
N ALA A 100 1.85 -15.51 14.95
CA ALA A 100 2.61 -14.29 14.76
C ALA A 100 1.76 -13.11 15.26
N LEU A 101 2.36 -12.21 16.01
CA LEU A 101 1.73 -10.96 16.43
C LEU A 101 1.71 -9.94 15.28
N ALA A 102 2.77 -9.92 14.48
CA ALA A 102 2.88 -9.06 13.31
C ALA A 102 3.89 -9.62 12.30
N TYR A 103 3.93 -9.01 11.12
CA TYR A 103 4.87 -9.30 10.05
C TYR A 103 5.56 -8.02 9.62
N ILE A 104 6.90 -7.98 9.70
CA ILE A 104 7.67 -6.83 9.26
C ILE A 104 8.18 -7.05 7.84
N ILE A 105 7.87 -6.14 6.92
CA ILE A 105 8.30 -6.19 5.52
C ILE A 105 9.00 -4.91 5.07
N ASP A 106 9.99 -5.00 4.16
CA ASP A 106 10.53 -3.82 3.50
C ASP A 106 9.46 -3.24 2.55
N GLY A 107 8.99 -2.02 2.84
CA GLY A 107 7.98 -1.34 2.03
C GLY A 107 8.37 -1.18 0.56
N ARG A 108 9.68 -1.13 0.23
CA ARG A 108 10.15 -1.06 -1.17
C ARG A 108 9.95 -2.37 -1.91
N ILE A 109 10.18 -3.50 -1.24
CA ILE A 109 9.94 -4.83 -1.83
C ILE A 109 8.45 -4.99 -2.11
N LEU A 110 7.61 -4.66 -1.12
CA LEU A 110 6.16 -4.71 -1.26
C LEU A 110 5.66 -3.81 -2.39
N PHE A 111 6.14 -2.56 -2.43
CA PHE A 111 5.78 -1.61 -3.49
C PHE A 111 6.22 -2.09 -4.88
N SER A 112 7.44 -2.63 -4.99
CA SER A 112 7.97 -3.18 -6.26
C SER A 112 7.13 -4.35 -6.77
N ASP A 113 6.77 -5.28 -5.89
CA ASP A 113 5.96 -6.45 -6.25
C ASP A 113 4.56 -6.04 -6.74
N ILE A 114 3.91 -5.10 -6.05
CA ILE A 114 2.60 -4.56 -6.46
C ILE A 114 2.73 -3.81 -7.78
N SER A 115 3.74 -2.96 -7.93
CA SER A 115 3.96 -2.17 -9.15
C SER A 115 4.13 -3.06 -10.38
N LYS A 116 4.90 -4.15 -10.27
CA LYS A 116 5.05 -5.14 -11.35
C LYS A 116 3.73 -5.79 -11.72
N LYS A 117 2.88 -6.11 -10.73
CA LYS A 117 1.54 -6.66 -10.98
C LYS A 117 0.66 -5.64 -11.71
N LEU A 118 0.67 -4.38 -11.29
CA LEU A 118 -0.10 -3.31 -11.93
C LEU A 118 0.29 -3.13 -13.41
N GLN A 119 1.59 -3.12 -13.72
CA GLN A 119 2.09 -2.96 -15.09
C GLN A 119 1.65 -4.09 -16.04
N SER A 120 1.38 -5.29 -15.52
CA SER A 120 0.90 -6.42 -16.33
C SER A 120 -0.60 -6.38 -16.66
N LEU A 121 -1.37 -5.47 -16.06
CA LEU A 121 -2.82 -5.43 -16.17
C LEU A 121 -3.27 -4.47 -17.27
N LYS A 122 -4.02 -4.99 -18.25
CA LYS A 122 -4.48 -4.23 -19.43
C LYS A 122 -5.55 -3.18 -19.10
N ASN A 123 -6.23 -3.30 -17.97
CA ASN A 123 -7.29 -2.40 -17.54
C ASN A 123 -6.80 -1.28 -16.61
N ILE A 124 -5.49 -1.15 -16.44
CA ILE A 124 -4.86 -0.08 -15.65
C ILE A 124 -4.05 0.82 -16.57
N ASN A 125 -4.25 2.12 -16.42
CA ASN A 125 -3.47 3.15 -17.08
C ASN A 125 -2.81 4.06 -16.04
N ILE A 126 -1.56 4.46 -16.27
CA ILE A 126 -0.81 5.33 -15.36
C ILE A 126 -0.64 6.69 -16.05
N ILE A 127 -1.23 7.72 -15.46
CA ILE A 127 -1.20 9.09 -15.95
C ILE A 127 -0.20 9.88 -15.12
N LYS A 128 0.92 10.27 -15.73
CA LYS A 128 1.93 11.11 -15.09
C LYS A 128 1.66 12.58 -15.37
N LYS A 129 0.83 13.21 -14.53
CA LYS A 129 0.44 14.62 -14.66
C LYS A 129 0.25 15.25 -13.29
N GLU A 130 0.69 16.50 -13.18
CA GLU A 130 0.39 17.30 -11.99
C GLU A 130 -1.07 17.78 -12.05
N ILE A 131 -1.78 17.68 -10.92
CA ILE A 131 -3.16 18.13 -10.80
C ILE A 131 -3.14 19.63 -10.47
N SER A 132 -3.89 20.44 -11.23
CA SER A 132 -4.07 21.86 -10.94
C SER A 132 -5.25 22.10 -9.99
N SER A 133 -6.39 21.44 -10.24
CA SER A 133 -7.56 21.52 -9.38
C SER A 133 -8.46 20.28 -9.51
N ILE A 134 -9.33 20.11 -8.52
CA ILE A 134 -10.40 19.10 -8.54
C ILE A 134 -11.71 19.84 -8.26
N ASN A 135 -12.59 19.90 -9.25
CA ASN A 135 -13.88 20.57 -9.15
C ASN A 135 -14.99 19.55 -8.91
N ASP A 136 -15.98 19.91 -8.11
CA ASP A 136 -17.14 19.06 -7.85
C ASP A 136 -18.34 19.51 -8.70
N ASN A 137 -18.77 18.65 -9.63
CA ASN A 137 -19.86 18.94 -10.56
C ASN A 137 -21.13 18.13 -10.26
N LYS A 138 -21.48 17.93 -8.97
CA LYS A 138 -22.65 17.19 -8.42
C LYS A 138 -22.71 15.70 -8.76
N PHE A 139 -22.39 15.31 -9.99
CA PHE A 139 -22.43 13.93 -10.49
C PHE A 139 -21.04 13.28 -10.52
N PHE A 140 -19.99 14.07 -10.75
CA PHE A 140 -18.62 13.60 -10.78
C PHE A 140 -17.65 14.70 -10.33
N LYS A 141 -16.45 14.27 -9.93
CA LYS A 141 -15.32 15.18 -9.73
C LYS A 141 -14.56 15.32 -11.04
N GLU A 142 -14.38 16.55 -11.48
CA GLU A 142 -13.57 16.89 -12.64
C GLU A 142 -12.14 17.17 -12.16
N ILE A 143 -11.16 16.51 -12.77
CA ILE A 143 -9.74 16.68 -12.46
C ILE A 143 -9.11 17.50 -13.58
N ILE A 144 -8.62 18.70 -13.25
CA ILE A 144 -7.89 19.54 -14.17
C ILE A 144 -6.40 19.29 -13.95
N PHE A 145 -5.67 19.01 -15.04
CA PHE A 145 -4.22 18.86 -15.00
C PHE A 145 -3.55 20.18 -15.31
N LYS A 146 -2.34 20.41 -14.80
CA LYS A 146 -1.51 21.50 -15.30
C LYS A 146 -1.12 21.20 -16.75
N ASP A 147 -1.25 22.19 -17.61
CA ASP A 147 -0.69 22.10 -18.96
C ASP A 147 0.83 21.97 -18.86
N LEU A 148 1.38 21.00 -19.58
CA LEU A 148 2.82 20.88 -19.78
C LEU A 148 3.22 22.04 -20.71
N LYS A 149 3.79 23.10 -20.13
CA LYS A 149 4.61 24.05 -20.90
C LYS A 149 5.89 23.38 -21.35
#